data_AF-A0A7T7AMV6-F1
#
_entry.id   AF-A0A7T7AMV6-F1
#
_cell.length_a   1.000
_cell.length_b   1.000
_cell.length_c   1.000
_cell.angle_alpha   90.00
_cell.angle_beta   90.00
_cell.angle_gamma   90.00
#
_symmetry.space_group_name_H-M   'P 1'
#
loop_
_entity.id
_entity.type
_entity.pdbx_description
1 polymer ?
#
loop_
_entity_poly.entity_id
_entity_poly.type
_entity_poly.pdbx_seq_one_letter_code
_entity_poly.pdbx_strand_id
1 'polypeptide(L)'
;MFLDVESNMEISLKTQNKDYNKILKALYEYCDYFILADSTFSYWNRELKNKFNDYINNFKEDILLEEYSNSWPGTISEGEARIVKINFSKEAYNFLKKNGPFIVENNYYSFQNTDFQLDISFFKELGNNNFTKDELVFYTITHEGIINISNKLNY
;
A
#
# COMPACT_ATOMS: atom_id res chain seq x y z
N MET A 1 2.32 -24.39 7.58
CA MET A 1 1.43 -24.96 6.55
C MET A 1 1.33 -23.89 5.48
N PHE A 2 2.12 -24.03 4.41
CA PHE A 2 2.18 -23.05 3.34
C PHE A 2 0.88 -23.16 2.53
N LEU A 3 0.21 -22.02 2.32
CA LEU A 3 -0.86 -21.95 1.34
C LEU A 3 -0.19 -22.08 -0.03
N ASP A 4 -0.58 -23.09 -0.79
CA ASP A 4 -0.28 -23.22 -2.21
C ASP A 4 -0.88 -22.00 -2.92
N VAL A 5 -0.06 -21.00 -3.18
CA VAL A 5 -0.40 -19.86 -4.04
C VAL A 5 0.03 -20.25 -5.45
N GLU A 6 -0.93 -20.72 -6.25
CA GLU A 6 -0.75 -21.01 -7.68
C GLU A 6 -0.13 -19.79 -8.39
N SER A 7 1.12 -19.95 -8.84
CA SER A 7 1.85 -19.10 -9.79
C SER A 7 1.58 -17.60 -9.72
N ASN A 8 1.98 -16.92 -8.65
CA ASN A 8 2.09 -15.47 -8.68
C ASN A 8 3.43 -15.09 -9.33
N MET A 9 3.34 -14.41 -10.46
CA MET A 9 4.47 -13.87 -11.20
C MET A 9 5.12 -12.79 -10.33
N GLU A 10 6.19 -13.13 -9.63
CA GLU A 10 7.02 -12.20 -8.86
C GLU A 10 7.78 -11.30 -9.84
N ILE A 11 7.11 -10.27 -10.35
CA ILE A 11 7.76 -9.29 -11.22
C ILE A 11 8.47 -8.27 -10.31
N SER A 12 9.76 -8.48 -10.07
CA SER A 12 10.67 -7.45 -9.55
C SER A 12 10.81 -6.34 -10.61
N LEU A 13 9.80 -5.47 -10.71
CA LEU A 13 9.83 -4.30 -11.55
C LEU A 13 10.77 -3.28 -10.89
N LYS A 14 11.98 -3.14 -11.46
CA LYS A 14 12.73 -1.88 -11.40
C LYS A 14 11.92 -0.82 -12.16
N THR A 15 10.81 -0.35 -11.60
CA THR A 15 9.89 0.57 -12.26
C THR A 15 10.55 1.93 -12.46
N GLN A 16 10.78 2.30 -13.72
CA GLN A 16 11.03 3.70 -14.06
C GLN A 16 9.74 4.51 -13.81
N ASN A 17 9.85 5.80 -13.46
CA ASN A 17 8.71 6.69 -13.14
C ASN A 17 7.53 6.67 -14.15
N LYS A 18 7.77 6.29 -15.41
CA LYS A 18 6.73 6.16 -16.45
C LYS A 18 5.81 4.96 -16.24
N ASP A 19 6.31 3.87 -15.68
CA ASP A 19 5.54 2.64 -15.47
C ASP A 19 4.70 2.72 -14.19
N TYR A 20 5.22 3.40 -13.15
CA TYR A 20 4.46 3.64 -11.91
C TYR A 20 3.15 4.41 -12.15
N ASN A 21 3.18 5.48 -12.95
CA ASN A 21 1.98 6.26 -13.24
C ASN A 21 0.91 5.45 -14.01
N LYS A 22 1.34 4.47 -14.82
CA LYS A 22 0.41 3.56 -15.50
C LYS A 22 -0.20 2.57 -14.53
N ILE A 23 0.62 1.95 -13.68
CA ILE A 23 0.17 1.04 -12.62
C ILE A 23 -0.81 1.76 -11.70
N LEU A 24 -0.44 2.93 -11.18
CA LEU A 24 -1.28 3.71 -10.27
C LEU A 24 -2.61 4.11 -10.93
N LYS A 25 -2.61 4.42 -12.24
CA LYS A 25 -3.84 4.69 -12.98
C LYS A 25 -4.71 3.44 -13.09
N ALA A 26 -4.14 2.28 -13.42
CA ALA A 26 -4.88 1.02 -13.48
C ALA A 26 -5.45 0.63 -12.11
N LEU A 27 -4.69 0.85 -11.03
CA LEU A 27 -5.14 0.66 -9.66
C LEU A 27 -6.32 1.58 -9.32
N TYR A 28 -6.25 2.86 -9.68
CA TYR A 28 -7.34 3.81 -9.46
C TYR A 28 -8.62 3.45 -10.23
N GLU A 29 -8.49 2.91 -11.44
CA GLU A 29 -9.64 2.49 -12.24
C GLU A 29 -10.29 1.19 -11.74
N TYR A 30 -9.54 0.34 -11.02
CA TYR A 30 -10.01 -0.97 -10.58
C TYR A 30 -10.35 -1.05 -9.10
N CYS A 31 -9.52 -0.49 -8.21
CA CYS A 31 -9.61 -0.67 -6.76
C CYS A 31 -10.56 0.35 -6.11
N ASP A 32 -11.14 -0.03 -4.97
CA ASP A 32 -12.06 0.83 -4.21
C ASP A 32 -11.35 1.54 -3.05
N TYR A 33 -10.35 0.89 -2.46
CA TYR A 33 -9.59 1.44 -1.35
C TYR A 33 -8.16 0.91 -1.34
N PHE A 34 -7.33 1.52 -0.52
CA PHE A 34 -6.01 1.02 -0.16
C PHE A 34 -5.79 1.12 1.34
N ILE A 35 -4.83 0.35 1.84
CA ILE A 35 -4.35 0.48 3.22
C ILE A 35 -2.91 0.95 3.21
N LEU A 36 -2.54 1.71 4.23
CA LEU A 36 -1.16 2.04 4.56
C LEU A 36 -0.85 1.40 5.90
N ALA A 37 0.24 0.63 5.96
CA ALA A 37 0.74 0.04 7.20
C ALA A 37 2.10 0.68 7.58
N ASP A 38 2.16 1.21 8.80
CA ASP A 38 3.38 1.73 9.40
C ASP A 38 3.80 0.83 10.56
N SER A 39 4.75 -0.06 10.28
CA SER A 39 5.38 -0.96 11.27
C SER A 39 6.42 -0.24 12.13
N THR A 40 6.81 0.99 11.79
CA THR A 40 7.73 1.80 12.60
C THR A 40 7.05 2.38 13.84
N PHE A 41 5.71 2.31 13.90
CA PHE A 41 4.92 2.73 15.06
C PHE A 41 5.35 2.05 16.37
N SER A 42 5.82 0.80 16.31
CA SER A 42 6.29 0.06 17.49
C SER A 42 7.67 0.48 18.01
N TYR A 43 8.45 1.26 17.24
CA TYR A 43 9.83 1.59 17.57
C TYR A 43 10.05 3.10 17.75
N TRP A 44 9.81 3.61 18.96
CA TRP A 44 10.40 4.79 19.67
C TRP A 44 10.80 6.08 18.92
N ASN A 45 10.54 6.23 17.62
CA ASN A 45 10.97 7.37 16.83
C ASN A 45 9.81 8.34 16.63
N ARG A 46 9.71 9.30 17.56
CA ARG A 46 8.69 10.35 17.54
C ARG A 46 8.69 11.15 16.23
N GLU A 47 9.84 11.29 15.56
CA GLU A 47 9.93 12.00 14.29
C GLU A 47 9.23 11.25 13.16
N LEU A 48 9.45 9.94 13.04
CA LEU A 48 8.79 9.09 12.04
C LEU A 48 7.28 9.01 12.27
N LYS A 49 6.86 8.88 13.54
CA LYS A 49 5.44 8.93 13.91
C LYS A 49 4.75 10.21 13.45
N ASN A 50 5.41 11.36 13.61
CA ASN A 50 4.85 12.64 13.15
C ASN A 50 4.76 12.70 11.62
N LYS A 51 5.76 12.16 10.90
CA LYS A 51 5.73 12.09 9.43
C LYS A 51 4.57 11.22 8.92
N PHE A 52 4.30 10.08 9.55
CA PHE A 52 3.12 9.28 9.18
C PHE A 52 1.82 10.02 9.45
N ASN A 53 1.70 10.71 10.60
CA ASN A 53 0.51 11.52 10.90
C ASN A 53 0.30 12.62 9.86
N ASP A 54 1.36 13.36 9.50
CA ASP A 54 1.29 14.42 8.50
C ASP A 54 0.91 13.86 7.12
N TYR A 55 1.39 12.66 6.80
CA TYR A 55 1.02 11.95 5.58
C TYR A 55 -0.46 11.56 5.59
N ILE A 56 -0.93 10.86 6.63
CA ILE A 56 -2.32 10.42 6.80
C ILE A 56 -3.30 11.59 6.85
N ASN A 57 -2.90 12.74 7.39
CA ASN A 57 -3.72 13.95 7.39
C ASN A 57 -4.11 14.44 5.98
N ASN A 58 -3.35 14.10 4.93
CA ASN A 58 -3.74 14.42 3.56
C ASN A 58 -4.95 13.61 3.06
N PHE A 59 -5.27 12.50 3.74
CA PHE A 59 -6.38 11.62 3.42
C PHE A 59 -7.52 11.69 4.43
N LYS A 60 -7.51 12.65 5.36
CA LYS A 60 -8.40 12.65 6.52
C LYS A 60 -9.89 12.44 6.19
N GLU A 61 -10.35 13.01 5.08
CA GLU A 61 -11.74 12.89 4.62
C GLU A 61 -12.04 11.56 3.91
N ASP A 62 -11.02 10.81 3.54
CA ASP A 62 -11.09 9.51 2.85
C ASP A 62 -10.81 8.33 3.79
N ILE A 63 -10.44 8.55 5.06
CA ILE A 63 -10.18 7.48 6.02
C ILE A 63 -11.48 6.73 6.33
N LEU A 64 -11.48 5.43 6.02
CA LEU A 64 -12.59 4.52 6.30
C LEU A 64 -12.46 3.85 7.66
N LEU A 65 -11.23 3.45 8.01
CA LEU A 65 -10.92 2.75 9.25
C LEU A 65 -9.47 2.99 9.64
N GLU A 66 -9.21 3.02 10.94
CA GLU A 66 -7.88 2.96 11.51
C GLU A 66 -7.83 1.86 12.57
N GLU A 67 -6.84 1.00 12.49
CA GLU A 67 -6.64 -0.12 13.42
C GLU A 67 -5.17 -0.38 13.70
N TYR A 68 -4.90 -1.22 14.69
CA TYR A 68 -3.57 -1.69 15.04
C TYR A 68 -3.54 -3.21 14.90
N SER A 69 -2.56 -3.72 14.17
CA SER A 69 -2.43 -5.15 13.88
C SER A 69 -0.96 -5.50 13.68
N ASN A 70 -0.60 -6.73 14.02
CA ASN A 70 0.71 -7.30 13.73
C ASN A 70 0.77 -8.00 12.36
N SER A 71 -0.32 -7.95 11.59
CA SER A 71 -0.41 -8.61 10.29
C SER A 71 -1.24 -7.79 9.30
N TRP A 72 -0.74 -7.72 8.07
CA TRP A 72 -1.38 -7.14 6.89
C TRP A 72 -0.93 -7.93 5.64
N PRO A 73 -1.46 -7.66 4.45
CA PRO A 73 -1.09 -8.43 3.27
C PRO A 73 0.41 -8.48 3.03
N GLY A 74 0.92 -9.70 2.90
CA GLY A 74 2.32 -9.97 2.60
C GLY A 74 3.26 -9.87 3.81
N THR A 75 2.85 -9.30 4.94
CA THR A 75 3.75 -9.07 6.08
C THR A 75 3.12 -9.48 7.42
N ILE A 76 3.92 -10.07 8.29
CA ILE A 76 3.62 -10.26 9.71
C ILE A 76 4.80 -9.68 10.49
N SER A 77 4.53 -8.75 11.40
CA SER A 77 5.55 -8.10 12.24
C SER A 77 5.50 -8.60 13.68
N GLU A 78 6.62 -8.45 14.39
CA GLU A 78 6.68 -8.77 15.83
C GLU A 78 5.94 -7.71 16.69
N GLY A 79 5.90 -6.46 16.23
CA GLY A 79 5.19 -5.35 16.87
C GLY A 79 3.87 -5.01 16.16
N GLU A 80 2.99 -4.27 16.85
CA GLU A 80 1.77 -3.72 16.23
C GLU A 80 2.12 -2.59 15.25
N ALA A 81 1.70 -2.74 14.01
CA ALA A 81 1.68 -1.69 13.01
C ALA A 81 0.37 -0.91 13.10
N ARG A 82 0.44 0.39 12.78
CA ARG A 82 -0.76 1.18 12.56
C ARG A 82 -1.22 1.00 11.11
N ILE A 83 -2.45 0.55 10.91
CA ILE A 83 -3.05 0.31 9.61
C ILE A 83 -4.18 1.31 9.39
N VAL A 84 -4.11 2.03 8.27
CA VAL A 84 -5.13 3.03 7.90
C VAL A 84 -5.74 2.63 6.56
N LYS A 85 -7.04 2.31 6.55
CA LYS A 85 -7.84 2.03 5.36
C LYS A 85 -8.37 3.35 4.79
N ILE A 86 -8.09 3.61 3.52
CA ILE A 86 -8.37 4.88 2.84
C ILE A 86 -9.14 4.59 1.55
N ASN A 87 -10.29 5.23 1.38
CA ASN A 87 -11.06 5.23 0.15
C ASN A 87 -10.20 5.72 -1.02
N PHE A 88 -10.19 5.01 -2.16
CA PHE A 88 -9.34 5.40 -3.28
C PHE A 88 -10.00 6.49 -4.14
N SER A 89 -10.23 7.64 -3.52
CA SER A 89 -10.82 8.82 -4.15
C SER A 89 -9.92 9.41 -5.23
N LYS A 90 -10.50 10.34 -6.01
CA LYS A 90 -9.74 11.11 -7.00
C LYS A 90 -8.64 11.94 -6.34
N GLU A 91 -8.92 12.49 -5.17
CA GLU A 91 -8.02 13.28 -4.33
C GLU A 91 -6.85 12.41 -3.86
N ALA A 92 -7.14 11.22 -3.33
CA ALA A 92 -6.12 10.26 -2.90
C ALA A 92 -5.23 9.81 -4.08
N TYR A 93 -5.83 9.50 -5.23
CA TYR A 93 -5.08 9.20 -6.46
C TYR A 93 -4.16 10.33 -6.91
N ASN A 94 -4.66 11.56 -6.96
CA ASN A 94 -3.85 12.71 -7.36
C ASN A 94 -2.70 12.94 -6.39
N PHE A 95 -2.91 12.71 -5.10
CA PHE A 95 -1.88 12.81 -4.09
C PHE A 95 -0.79 11.76 -4.26
N LEU A 96 -1.15 10.49 -4.44
CA LEU A 96 -0.19 9.40 -4.72
C LEU A 96 0.59 9.64 -6.01
N LYS A 97 -0.08 10.15 -7.05
CA LYS A 97 0.53 10.48 -8.34
C LYS A 97 1.55 11.61 -8.21
N LYS A 98 1.24 12.65 -7.44
CA LYS A 98 2.12 13.81 -7.24
C LYS A 98 3.35 13.47 -6.41
N ASN A 99 3.20 12.60 -5.41
CA ASN A 99 4.27 12.27 -4.47
C ASN A 99 5.14 11.09 -4.93
N GLY A 100 4.93 10.58 -6.15
CA GLY A 100 5.83 9.64 -6.81
C GLY A 100 5.80 8.22 -6.24
N PRO A 101 6.58 7.30 -6.82
CA PRO A 101 6.54 5.90 -6.44
C PRO A 101 7.02 5.67 -5.02
N PHE A 102 6.36 4.74 -4.34
CA PHE A 102 6.85 4.10 -3.11
C PHE A 102 8.10 3.24 -3.35
N ILE A 103 8.72 3.26 -4.55
CA ILE A 103 9.83 2.40 -4.98
C ILE A 103 10.96 3.27 -5.52
N VAL A 104 12.11 3.24 -4.86
CA VAL A 104 13.33 3.93 -5.32
C VAL A 104 14.45 2.89 -5.48
N GLU A 105 15.30 3.06 -6.50
CA GLU A 105 16.38 2.13 -6.82
C GLU A 105 17.35 1.90 -5.64
N ASN A 106 17.86 0.66 -5.52
CA ASN A 106 18.84 0.15 -4.53
C ASN A 106 18.29 -0.45 -3.22
N ASN A 107 17.09 -1.02 -3.20
CA ASN A 107 16.49 -1.63 -1.99
C ASN A 107 16.29 -0.64 -0.82
N TYR A 108 16.31 0.67 -1.11
CA TYR A 108 16.01 1.72 -0.15
C TYR A 108 14.79 2.49 -0.66
N TYR A 109 13.70 2.40 0.09
CA TYR A 109 12.48 3.12 -0.19
C TYR A 109 12.55 4.47 0.49
N SER A 110 12.70 5.54 -0.29
CA SER A 110 12.68 6.90 0.24
C SER A 110 11.42 7.62 -0.23
N PHE A 111 10.45 7.77 0.66
CA PHE A 111 9.36 8.70 0.46
C PHE A 111 9.89 10.14 0.67
N GLN A 112 9.76 11.04 -0.30
CA GLN A 112 10.18 12.46 -0.16
C GLN A 112 11.64 12.71 0.28
N ASN A 113 12.64 11.93 -0.15
CA ASN A 113 14.02 11.98 0.40
C ASN A 113 14.07 11.81 1.93
N THR A 114 13.05 11.18 2.52
CA THR A 114 13.02 10.77 3.92
C THR A 114 13.04 9.24 3.97
N ASP A 115 13.68 8.67 5.00
CA ASP A 115 13.78 7.22 5.24
C ASP A 115 12.42 6.59 5.64
N PHE A 116 11.33 7.17 5.19
CA PHE A 116 9.99 6.81 5.59
C PHE A 116 9.51 5.61 4.76
N GLN A 117 9.39 4.49 5.44
CA GLN A 117 9.09 3.18 4.88
C GLN A 117 7.62 2.86 5.12
N LEU A 118 6.84 2.65 4.05
CA LEU A 118 5.42 2.35 4.12
C LEU A 118 5.07 1.15 3.24
N ASP A 119 4.37 0.20 3.84
CA ASP A 119 3.69 -0.86 3.09
C ASP A 119 2.34 -0.32 2.62
N ILE A 120 2.01 -0.52 1.35
CA ILE A 120 0.72 -0.14 0.77
C ILE A 120 0.08 -1.36 0.12
N SER A 121 -1.22 -1.56 0.33
CA SER A 121 -1.99 -2.63 -0.33
C SER A 121 -3.30 -2.08 -0.90
N PHE A 122 -3.64 -2.45 -2.13
CA PHE A 122 -4.82 -1.99 -2.86
C PHE A 122 -5.84 -3.10 -3.01
N PHE A 123 -7.12 -2.77 -2.85
CA PHE A 123 -8.19 -3.74 -2.77
C PHE A 123 -9.40 -3.36 -3.62
N LYS A 124 -10.07 -4.40 -4.12
CA LYS A 124 -11.41 -4.34 -4.69
C LYS A 124 -12.39 -4.96 -3.70
N GLU A 125 -13.43 -4.22 -3.33
CA GLU A 125 -14.55 -4.78 -2.58
C GLU A 125 -15.41 -5.65 -3.52
N LEU A 126 -15.53 -6.93 -3.20
CA LEU A 126 -16.38 -7.87 -3.92
C LEU A 126 -17.57 -8.24 -3.02
N GLY A 127 -18.77 -7.77 -3.36
CA GLY A 127 -19.98 -8.17 -2.65
C GLY A 127 -21.21 -7.34 -3.01
N ASN A 128 -22.39 -7.91 -2.76
CA ASN A 128 -23.66 -7.20 -2.72
C ASN A 128 -24.32 -7.47 -1.36
N ASN A 129 -24.64 -6.40 -0.62
CA ASN A 129 -25.56 -6.34 0.52
C ASN A 129 -25.50 -7.51 1.53
N ASN A 130 -24.38 -7.60 2.28
CA ASN A 130 -24.21 -8.18 3.64
C ASN A 130 -22.99 -9.11 3.79
N PHE A 131 -22.26 -9.42 2.72
CA PHE A 131 -20.94 -10.04 2.78
C PHE A 131 -20.00 -9.33 1.82
N THR A 132 -19.07 -8.54 2.37
CA THR A 132 -17.97 -7.95 1.62
C THR A 132 -16.79 -8.91 1.69
N LYS A 133 -16.34 -9.40 0.54
CA LYS A 133 -15.07 -10.09 0.41
C LYS A 133 -14.10 -9.13 -0.27
N ASP A 134 -12.92 -8.93 0.30
CA ASP A 134 -11.93 -8.06 -0.31
C ASP A 134 -11.00 -8.87 -1.23
N GLU A 135 -10.86 -8.45 -2.49
CA GLU A 135 -9.83 -8.94 -3.41
C GLU A 135 -8.60 -8.03 -3.28
N LEU A 136 -7.50 -8.60 -2.81
CA LEU A 136 -6.20 -7.94 -2.83
C LEU A 136 -5.68 -7.91 -4.27
N VAL A 137 -5.44 -6.71 -4.79
CA VAL A 137 -5.09 -6.49 -6.19
C VAL A 137 -3.58 -6.31 -6.35
N PHE A 138 -2.98 -5.52 -5.47
CA PHE A 138 -1.58 -5.12 -5.55
C PHE A 138 -1.07 -4.73 -4.17
N TYR A 139 0.17 -5.06 -3.85
CA TYR A 139 0.80 -4.57 -2.64
C TYR A 139 2.30 -4.36 -2.81
N THR A 140 2.87 -3.54 -1.94
CA THR A 140 4.31 -3.34 -1.83
C THR A 140 4.73 -3.57 -0.39
N ILE A 141 5.85 -4.27 -0.21
CA ILE A 141 6.51 -4.41 1.09
C ILE A 141 7.84 -3.69 1.03
N THR A 142 8.11 -2.88 2.04
CA THR A 142 9.26 -1.99 2.12
C THR A 142 10.62 -2.68 2.25
N HIS A 143 10.68 -4.01 2.21
CA HIS A 143 11.93 -4.77 2.16
C HIS A 143 11.97 -5.80 1.03
N GLU A 144 10.82 -6.15 0.44
CA GLU A 144 10.70 -7.30 -0.46
C GLU A 144 10.38 -6.90 -1.91
N GLY A 145 9.95 -5.67 -2.17
CA GLY A 145 9.61 -5.25 -3.52
C GLY A 145 8.13 -4.92 -3.72
N ILE A 146 7.78 -4.81 -4.99
CA ILE A 146 6.40 -4.77 -5.47
C ILE A 146 5.96 -6.21 -5.72
N ILE A 147 4.79 -6.58 -5.22
CA ILE A 147 4.21 -7.88 -5.53
C ILE A 147 2.82 -7.64 -6.13
N ASN A 148 2.71 -7.94 -7.43
CA ASN A 148 1.44 -7.94 -8.13
C ASN A 148 0.75 -9.29 -7.91
N ILE A 149 -0.48 -9.30 -7.40
CA ILE A 149 -1.25 -10.53 -7.17
C ILE A 149 -2.30 -10.73 -8.26
N SER A 150 -2.85 -9.65 -8.84
CA SER A 150 -3.95 -9.78 -9.79
C SER A 150 -3.50 -9.71 -11.25
N ASN A 151 -3.75 -10.80 -11.98
CA ASN A 151 -3.58 -10.87 -13.44
C ASN A 151 -4.55 -9.95 -14.22
N LYS A 152 -5.48 -9.27 -13.54
CA LYS A 152 -6.48 -8.38 -14.17
C LYS A 152 -5.96 -6.97 -14.44
N LEU A 153 -4.83 -6.58 -13.84
CA LEU A 153 -4.21 -5.29 -14.10
C LEU A 153 -3.46 -5.34 -15.45
N ASN A 154 -4.08 -4.83 -16.52
CA ASN A 154 -3.42 -4.62 -17.81
C ASN A 154 -2.74 -3.22 -17.80
N TYR A 155 -1.42 -3.15 -17.65
CA TYR A 155 -0.65 -1.88 -17.63
C TYR A 155 0.54 -1.85 -18.60
#